data_AF-A0A523VHG6-F1
#
_entry.id   AF-A0A523VHG6-F1
#
_cell.length_a   1.000
_cell.length_b   1.000
_cell.length_c   1.000
_cell.angle_alpha   90.00
_cell.angle_beta   90.00
_cell.angle_gamma   90.00
#
_symmetry.space_group_name_H-M   'P 1'
#
loop_
_entity.id
_entity.type
_entity.pdbx_description
1 polymer ?
#
loop_
_entity_poly.entity_id
_entity_poly.type
_entity_poly.pdbx_seq_one_letter_code
_entity_poly.pdbx_strand_id
1 'polypeptide(L)'
;MLIKLIADRFNTYFEQDPDHDTVLWFDPQREWEGLLSYLKPHLPLLIFEASQLHLRHQLVKRAAGERYVVYLPFQPIQSTERGEAEYLRPLAYSAMVFDDTLEAVLRDARVAFPEASSTMRELRPLLRPLAVASVGKGKAFWESVVNLETALARLIPDFEDLLLRLLAVPGRTVVEFEAQKIAGPILELFQRQFGVEPPARGEEEAWADRFTATLCLVDVYLAADKPDSFPFKGVLPAPVHWDRCCNFLRKWQRDEMFKEAFARRAKAIDGQYALAGWVQGLPHPPESSAFLNVERAAWDDVREELDAIADKSQAVAVCRAKKDFIRQHAGGYWAREGSLAGWAALARMTEVVIGADDALAELPDYLTAQALIGR
;
A
#
# COMPACT_ATOMS: atom_id res chain seq x y z
N MET A 1 -11.30 -22.43 10.46
CA MET A 1 -10.50 -23.32 11.33
C MET A 1 -10.65 -22.96 12.81
N LEU A 2 -10.27 -21.74 13.23
CA LEU A 2 -10.30 -21.31 14.65
C LEU A 2 -11.65 -21.52 15.34
N ILE A 3 -12.75 -21.15 14.67
CA ILE A 3 -14.12 -21.35 15.18
C ILE A 3 -14.35 -22.82 15.57
N LYS A 4 -13.99 -23.74 14.69
CA LYS A 4 -14.13 -25.18 14.91
C LYS A 4 -13.25 -25.64 16.08
N LEU A 5 -11.98 -25.24 16.12
CA LEU A 5 -11.06 -25.63 17.20
C LEU A 5 -11.57 -25.21 18.58
N ILE A 6 -12.02 -23.96 18.71
CA ILE A 6 -12.55 -23.44 19.98
C ILE A 6 -13.87 -24.10 20.34
N ALA A 7 -14.79 -24.24 19.38
CA ALA A 7 -16.06 -24.89 19.62
C ALA A 7 -15.89 -26.35 20.03
N ASP A 8 -15.06 -27.11 19.31
CA ASP A 8 -14.77 -28.51 19.62
C ASP A 8 -14.12 -28.64 21.00
N ARG A 9 -13.18 -27.74 21.36
CA ARG A 9 -12.51 -27.76 22.68
C ARG A 9 -13.51 -27.55 23.82
N PHE A 10 -14.39 -26.55 23.72
CA PHE A 10 -15.37 -26.27 24.77
C PHE A 10 -16.46 -27.34 24.84
N ASN A 11 -16.94 -27.83 23.69
CA ASN A 11 -17.91 -28.93 23.67
C ASN A 11 -17.32 -30.22 24.25
N THR A 12 -16.06 -30.54 23.95
CA THR A 12 -15.37 -31.69 24.55
C THR A 12 -15.30 -31.55 26.07
N TYR A 13 -15.01 -30.37 26.61
CA TYR A 13 -15.04 -30.13 28.05
C TYR A 13 -16.42 -30.41 28.65
N PHE A 14 -17.50 -29.91 28.03
CA PHE A 14 -18.87 -30.14 28.48
C PHE A 14 -19.34 -31.60 28.35
N GLU A 15 -18.73 -32.39 27.47
CA GLU A 15 -19.04 -33.81 27.26
C GLU A 15 -18.32 -34.74 28.24
N GLN A 16 -17.21 -34.28 28.84
CA GLN A 16 -16.42 -35.08 29.77
C GLN A 16 -17.15 -35.40 31.08
N ASP A 17 -17.93 -34.45 31.60
CA ASP A 17 -18.66 -34.59 32.86
C ASP A 17 -19.99 -33.80 32.79
N PRO A 18 -21.14 -34.37 33.21
CA PRO A 18 -22.39 -33.62 33.35
C PRO A 18 -22.30 -32.37 34.22
N ASP A 19 -21.37 -32.33 35.19
CA ASP A 19 -21.13 -31.19 36.07
C ASP A 19 -20.28 -30.09 35.39
N HIS A 20 -19.66 -30.38 34.23
CA HIS A 20 -18.99 -29.38 33.41
C HIS A 20 -20.02 -28.57 32.62
N ASP A 21 -20.37 -27.40 33.14
CA ASP A 21 -21.44 -26.56 32.58
C ASP A 21 -21.00 -25.12 32.28
N THR A 22 -19.77 -24.74 32.64
CA THR A 22 -19.29 -23.36 32.52
C THR A 22 -17.87 -23.30 31.98
N VAL A 23 -17.66 -22.45 30.98
CA VAL A 23 -16.33 -22.00 30.56
C VAL A 23 -16.22 -20.50 30.82
N LEU A 24 -15.19 -20.08 31.56
CA LEU A 24 -14.82 -18.69 31.75
C LEU A 24 -13.68 -18.35 30.78
N TRP A 25 -14.00 -17.56 29.76
CA TRP A 25 -13.07 -17.15 28.71
C TRP A 25 -12.56 -15.74 28.98
N PHE A 26 -11.29 -15.62 29.37
CA PHE A 26 -10.59 -14.36 29.57
C PHE A 26 -9.83 -13.95 28.30
N ASP A 27 -10.10 -12.75 27.80
CA ASP A 27 -9.45 -12.19 26.61
C ASP A 27 -9.10 -10.70 26.84
N PRO A 28 -8.07 -10.41 27.65
CA PRO A 28 -7.73 -9.03 28.01
C PRO A 28 -7.27 -8.21 26.80
N GLN A 29 -6.64 -8.83 25.80
CA GLN A 29 -6.22 -8.17 24.57
C GLN A 29 -7.34 -8.07 23.52
N ARG A 30 -8.50 -8.69 23.77
CA ARG A 30 -9.66 -8.71 22.86
C ARG A 30 -9.31 -9.28 21.48
N GLU A 31 -8.42 -10.27 21.45
CA GLU A 31 -7.97 -10.97 20.25
C GLU A 31 -9.13 -11.73 19.59
N TRP A 32 -10.03 -12.26 20.40
CA TRP A 32 -11.14 -13.11 20.01
C TRP A 32 -12.46 -12.36 19.85
N GLU A 33 -12.55 -11.10 20.31
CA GLU A 33 -13.76 -10.26 20.27
C GLU A 33 -14.43 -10.25 18.88
N GLY A 34 -13.62 -10.18 17.81
CA GLY A 34 -14.13 -10.17 16.43
C GLY A 34 -14.74 -11.50 15.97
N LEU A 35 -14.44 -12.60 16.65
CA LEU A 35 -14.94 -13.94 16.32
C LEU A 35 -16.24 -14.31 17.06
N LEU A 36 -16.63 -13.55 18.08
CA LEU A 36 -17.77 -13.89 18.95
C LEU A 36 -19.09 -14.03 18.18
N SER A 37 -19.35 -13.16 17.19
CA SER A 37 -20.55 -13.24 16.35
C SER A 37 -20.61 -14.53 15.53
N TYR A 38 -19.44 -15.05 15.12
CA TYR A 38 -19.33 -16.30 14.36
C TYR A 38 -19.32 -17.54 15.26
N LEU A 39 -18.97 -17.41 16.54
CA LEU A 39 -19.01 -18.48 17.52
C LEU A 39 -20.39 -18.68 18.16
N LYS A 40 -21.23 -17.62 18.20
CA LYS A 40 -22.57 -17.64 18.78
C LYS A 40 -23.50 -18.75 18.27
N PRO A 41 -23.47 -19.15 16.98
CA PRO A 41 -24.26 -20.29 16.50
C PRO A 41 -23.77 -21.66 16.99
N HIS A 42 -22.52 -21.75 17.43
CA HIS A 42 -21.86 -23.00 17.81
C HIS A 42 -21.72 -23.19 19.32
N LEU A 43 -21.87 -22.11 20.09
CA LEU A 43 -21.63 -22.09 21.53
C LEU A 43 -22.70 -21.24 22.24
N PRO A 44 -23.16 -21.65 23.44
CA PRO A 44 -24.04 -20.86 24.27
C PRO A 44 -23.28 -19.70 24.94
N LEU A 45 -22.99 -18.67 24.15
CA LEU A 45 -22.15 -17.53 24.55
C LEU A 45 -22.92 -16.49 25.38
N LEU A 46 -22.34 -16.14 26.53
CA LEU A 46 -22.68 -14.96 27.31
C LEU A 46 -21.53 -13.95 27.21
N ILE A 47 -21.79 -12.80 26.60
CA ILE A 47 -20.78 -11.74 26.42
C ILE A 47 -20.94 -10.73 27.54
N PHE A 48 -19.83 -10.31 28.16
CA PHE A 48 -19.86 -9.26 29.16
C PHE A 48 -20.29 -7.90 28.58
N GLU A 49 -21.45 -7.40 29.05
CA GLU A 49 -22.04 -6.10 28.72
C GLU A 49 -22.15 -5.21 29.97
N ALA A 50 -21.01 -4.90 30.61
CA ALA A 50 -20.87 -3.96 31.74
C ALA A 50 -21.22 -4.45 33.17
N SER A 51 -21.93 -5.57 33.39
CA SER A 51 -22.25 -6.06 34.75
C SER A 51 -21.89 -7.53 35.00
N GLN A 52 -20.92 -7.77 35.89
CA GLN A 52 -20.56 -9.13 36.31
C GLN A 52 -21.59 -9.76 37.23
N LEU A 53 -22.30 -8.94 38.02
CA LEU A 53 -23.39 -9.41 38.87
C LEU A 53 -24.52 -9.98 38.03
N HIS A 54 -24.79 -9.38 36.86
CA HIS A 54 -25.78 -9.91 35.92
C HIS A 54 -25.37 -11.28 35.39
N LEU A 55 -24.12 -11.43 34.92
CA LEU A 55 -23.58 -12.72 34.48
C LEU A 55 -23.64 -13.78 35.59
N ARG A 56 -23.19 -13.42 36.81
CA ARG A 56 -23.25 -14.32 37.96
C ARG A 56 -24.68 -14.76 38.25
N HIS A 57 -25.62 -13.83 38.25
CA HIS A 57 -27.02 -14.13 38.51
C HIS A 57 -27.61 -15.08 37.45
N GLN A 58 -27.29 -14.90 36.17
CA GLN A 58 -27.70 -15.83 35.11
C GLN A 58 -27.11 -17.22 35.33
N LEU A 59 -25.80 -17.32 35.62
CA LEU A 59 -25.11 -18.59 35.83
C LEU A 59 -25.63 -19.34 37.06
N VAL A 60 -25.98 -18.64 38.14
CA VAL A 60 -26.53 -19.25 39.36
C VAL A 60 -27.98 -19.68 39.19
N LYS A 61 -28.77 -18.99 38.36
CA LYS A 61 -30.19 -19.30 38.13
C LYS A 61 -30.45 -20.25 36.96
N ARG A 62 -29.40 -20.75 36.30
CA ARG A 62 -29.53 -21.65 35.16
C ARG A 62 -30.28 -22.93 35.53
N ALA A 63 -30.99 -23.50 34.56
CA ALA A 63 -31.59 -24.82 34.74
C ALA A 63 -30.50 -25.91 34.70
N ALA A 64 -30.78 -27.06 35.31
CA ALA A 64 -29.88 -28.21 35.25
C ALA A 64 -29.66 -28.64 33.79
N GLY A 65 -28.40 -28.81 33.40
CA GLY A 65 -28.01 -29.16 32.02
C GLY A 65 -27.81 -27.96 31.08
N GLU A 66 -28.08 -26.72 31.51
CA GLU A 66 -27.70 -25.54 30.73
C GLU A 66 -26.19 -25.30 30.80
N ARG A 67 -25.58 -25.14 29.62
CA ARG A 67 -24.14 -24.89 29.46
C ARG A 67 -23.93 -23.46 29.00
N TYR A 68 -22.88 -22.81 29.48
CA TYR A 68 -22.54 -21.45 29.07
C TYR A 68 -21.03 -21.25 28.88
N VAL A 69 -20.68 -20.49 27.85
CA VAL A 69 -19.34 -19.96 27.63
C VAL A 69 -19.39 -18.46 27.87
N VAL A 70 -18.69 -17.98 28.90
CA VAL A 70 -18.74 -16.59 29.35
C VAL A 70 -17.50 -15.86 28.85
N TYR A 71 -17.67 -14.93 27.90
CA TYR A 71 -16.58 -14.11 27.38
C TYR A 71 -16.36 -12.86 28.24
N LEU A 72 -15.11 -12.68 28.69
CA LEU A 72 -14.68 -11.67 29.66
C LEU A 72 -13.47 -10.91 29.11
N PRO A 73 -13.57 -9.60 28.82
CA PRO A 73 -12.46 -8.79 28.31
C PRO A 73 -11.53 -8.32 29.45
N PHE A 74 -11.18 -9.23 30.37
CA PHE A 74 -10.46 -8.95 31.62
C PHE A 74 -9.24 -9.84 31.77
N GLN A 75 -8.34 -9.46 32.66
CA GLN A 75 -7.27 -10.34 33.10
C GLN A 75 -7.81 -11.56 33.86
N PRO A 76 -7.17 -12.74 33.75
CA PRO A 76 -7.54 -13.93 34.52
C PRO A 76 -7.48 -13.70 36.03
N ILE A 77 -8.35 -14.39 36.76
CA ILE A 77 -8.55 -14.23 38.21
C ILE A 77 -7.30 -14.57 39.04
N GLN A 78 -6.34 -15.31 38.48
CA GLN A 78 -5.13 -15.75 39.19
C GLN A 78 -4.06 -14.65 39.34
N SER A 79 -4.20 -13.52 38.64
CA SER A 79 -3.08 -12.58 38.43
C SER A 79 -3.08 -11.30 39.28
N THR A 80 -4.09 -11.01 40.11
CA THR A 80 -4.08 -9.82 40.99
C THR A 80 -4.81 -10.02 42.32
N GLU A 81 -4.30 -9.37 43.38
CA GLU A 81 -4.85 -9.39 44.76
C GLU A 81 -6.29 -8.84 44.86
N ARG A 82 -6.80 -8.20 43.80
CA ARG A 82 -8.22 -7.97 43.48
C ARG A 82 -8.42 -8.04 41.96
N GLY A 83 -8.78 -9.22 41.45
CA GLY A 83 -9.04 -9.43 40.02
C GLY A 83 -10.24 -8.63 39.52
N GLU A 84 -10.18 -8.14 38.28
CA GLU A 84 -11.29 -7.42 37.65
C GLU A 84 -12.56 -8.27 37.60
N ALA A 85 -12.47 -9.61 37.58
CA ALA A 85 -13.60 -10.54 37.57
C ALA A 85 -13.99 -11.12 38.95
N GLU A 86 -13.80 -10.37 40.04
CA GLU A 86 -13.99 -10.84 41.43
C GLU A 86 -15.35 -11.51 41.68
N TYR A 87 -16.43 -10.98 41.09
CA TYR A 87 -17.78 -11.53 41.29
C TYR A 87 -17.97 -12.92 40.68
N LEU A 88 -17.13 -13.33 39.75
CA LEU A 88 -17.16 -14.65 39.11
C LEU A 88 -16.17 -15.65 39.74
N ARG A 89 -15.35 -15.22 40.71
CA ARG A 89 -14.36 -16.07 41.39
C ARG A 89 -14.92 -17.39 41.95
N PRO A 90 -16.12 -17.45 42.55
CA PRO A 90 -16.68 -18.72 43.03
C PRO A 90 -16.89 -19.75 41.91
N LEU A 91 -17.15 -19.30 40.68
CA LEU A 91 -17.39 -20.18 39.53
C LEU A 91 -16.07 -20.72 38.94
N ALA A 92 -14.95 -20.03 39.14
CA ALA A 92 -13.66 -20.45 38.62
C ALA A 92 -13.15 -21.78 39.21
N TYR A 93 -13.71 -22.23 40.34
CA TYR A 93 -13.35 -23.51 40.96
C TYR A 93 -14.02 -24.72 40.30
N SER A 94 -15.15 -24.51 39.61
CA SER A 94 -15.90 -25.57 38.92
C SER A 94 -15.90 -25.41 37.39
N ALA A 95 -15.59 -24.23 36.88
CA ALA A 95 -15.55 -23.92 35.46
C ALA A 95 -14.18 -24.21 34.84
N MET A 96 -14.18 -24.49 33.53
CA MET A 96 -12.96 -24.37 32.72
C MET A 96 -12.56 -22.90 32.63
N VAL A 97 -11.31 -22.59 32.97
CA VAL A 97 -10.71 -21.28 32.69
C VAL A 97 -9.97 -21.36 31.36
N PHE A 98 -10.31 -20.47 30.44
CA PHE A 98 -9.67 -20.37 29.13
C PHE A 98 -9.12 -18.95 28.95
N ASP A 99 -7.79 -18.85 28.86
CA ASP A 99 -7.04 -17.60 28.70
C ASP A 99 -5.97 -17.70 27.59
N ASP A 100 -6.08 -18.72 26.73
CA ASP A 100 -5.14 -18.91 25.62
C ASP A 100 -5.28 -17.78 24.60
N THR A 101 -4.13 -17.22 24.20
CA THR A 101 -4.04 -16.27 23.10
C THR A 101 -4.26 -16.97 21.76
N LEU A 102 -4.52 -16.20 20.70
CA LEU A 102 -4.57 -16.74 19.34
C LEU A 102 -3.28 -17.48 18.97
N GLU A 103 -2.14 -16.94 19.39
CA GLU A 103 -0.82 -17.54 19.20
C GLU A 103 -0.73 -18.95 19.82
N ALA A 104 -1.17 -19.09 21.09
CA ALA A 104 -1.17 -20.36 21.79
C ALA A 104 -2.06 -21.40 21.09
N VAL A 105 -3.28 -21.01 20.71
CA VAL A 105 -4.21 -21.91 20.01
C VAL A 105 -3.70 -22.33 18.64
N LEU A 106 -3.05 -21.44 17.89
CA LEU A 106 -2.42 -21.77 16.61
C LEU A 106 -1.25 -22.74 16.78
N ARG A 107 -0.44 -22.55 17.82
CA ARG A 107 0.67 -23.45 18.18
C ARG A 107 0.16 -24.85 18.52
N ASP A 108 -0.86 -24.94 19.36
CA ASP A 108 -1.47 -26.22 19.77
C ASP A 108 -2.09 -26.96 18.58
N ALA A 109 -2.67 -26.21 17.64
CA ALA A 109 -3.17 -26.74 16.38
C ALA A 109 -2.07 -27.09 15.35
N ARG A 110 -0.79 -27.01 15.75
CA ARG A 110 0.41 -27.27 14.93
C ARG A 110 0.42 -26.49 13.63
N VAL A 111 -0.04 -25.25 13.67
CA VAL A 111 0.05 -24.31 12.54
C VAL A 111 1.46 -23.77 12.49
N ALA A 112 2.09 -23.84 11.31
CA ALA A 112 3.37 -23.19 11.09
C ALA A 112 3.15 -21.67 11.13
N PHE A 113 3.36 -21.06 12.29
CA PHE A 113 3.17 -19.65 12.54
C PHE A 113 4.47 -19.05 13.11
N PRO A 114 4.81 -17.79 12.85
CA PRO A 114 6.09 -17.22 13.25
C PRO A 114 6.29 -17.29 14.77
N GLU A 115 7.42 -17.83 15.22
CA GLU A 115 7.76 -17.92 16.66
C GLU A 115 8.81 -16.88 17.08
N ALA A 116 9.49 -16.27 16.11
CA ALA A 116 10.50 -15.25 16.37
C ALA A 116 9.87 -14.05 17.09
N SER A 117 10.40 -13.69 18.27
CA SER A 117 9.81 -12.66 19.12
C SER A 117 9.75 -11.27 18.46
N SER A 118 10.66 -10.97 17.53
CA SER A 118 10.64 -9.75 16.71
C SER A 118 9.44 -9.73 15.76
N THR A 119 9.26 -10.78 14.97
CA THR A 119 8.14 -10.92 14.03
C THR A 119 6.80 -10.94 14.76
N MET A 120 6.71 -11.65 15.88
CA MET A 120 5.48 -11.70 16.67
C MET A 120 5.08 -10.37 17.29
N ARG A 121 6.05 -9.52 17.65
CA ARG A 121 5.76 -8.16 18.12
C ARG A 121 5.05 -7.33 17.05
N GLU A 122 5.44 -7.49 15.79
CA GLU A 122 4.85 -6.81 14.64
C GLU A 122 3.49 -7.40 14.23
N LEU A 123 3.32 -8.72 14.38
CA LEU A 123 2.08 -9.41 14.01
C LEU A 123 0.97 -9.26 15.06
N ARG A 124 1.32 -9.08 16.34
CA ARG A 124 0.35 -9.04 17.45
C ARG A 124 -0.79 -8.03 17.23
N PRO A 125 -0.54 -6.77 16.78
CA PRO A 125 -1.62 -5.83 16.47
C PRO A 125 -2.58 -6.31 15.37
N LEU A 126 -2.11 -7.18 14.47
CA LEU A 126 -2.88 -7.71 13.35
C LEU A 126 -3.62 -9.01 13.66
N LEU A 127 -3.37 -9.66 14.80
CA LEU A 127 -3.97 -10.96 15.10
C LEU A 127 -5.49 -10.92 15.12
N ARG A 128 -6.08 -9.88 15.73
CA ARG A 128 -7.54 -9.70 15.76
C ARG A 128 -8.15 -9.57 14.36
N PRO A 129 -7.72 -8.62 13.48
CA PRO A 129 -8.27 -8.55 12.14
C PRO A 129 -7.95 -9.80 11.31
N LEU A 130 -6.78 -10.44 11.50
CA LEU A 130 -6.44 -11.71 10.84
C LEU A 130 -7.37 -12.84 11.27
N ALA A 131 -7.76 -12.89 12.55
CA ALA A 131 -8.70 -13.85 13.08
C ALA A 131 -10.03 -13.77 12.34
N VAL A 132 -10.59 -12.57 12.20
CA VAL A 132 -11.81 -12.33 11.43
C VAL A 132 -11.61 -12.68 9.95
N ALA A 133 -10.51 -12.26 9.34
CA ALA A 133 -10.20 -12.56 7.93
C ALA A 133 -9.99 -14.07 7.67
N SER A 134 -9.71 -14.86 8.71
CA SER A 134 -9.55 -16.32 8.64
C SER A 134 -10.88 -17.09 8.70
N VAL A 135 -12.01 -16.41 8.95
CA VAL A 135 -13.33 -17.06 8.98
C VAL A 135 -13.63 -17.72 7.63
N GLY A 136 -14.10 -18.97 7.67
CA GLY A 136 -14.29 -19.80 6.46
C GLY A 136 -13.00 -20.32 5.84
N LYS A 137 -11.82 -19.87 6.29
CA LYS A 137 -10.52 -20.32 5.79
C LYS A 137 -9.93 -21.44 6.65
N GLY A 138 -9.12 -22.27 6.00
CA GLY A 138 -8.43 -23.41 6.59
C GLY A 138 -7.07 -23.05 7.21
N LYS A 139 -6.34 -24.09 7.58
CA LYS A 139 -4.99 -24.00 8.16
C LYS A 139 -4.00 -23.23 7.26
N ALA A 140 -4.08 -23.47 5.95
CA ALA A 140 -3.24 -22.84 4.94
C ALA A 140 -3.27 -21.30 4.95
N PHE A 141 -4.36 -20.68 5.45
CA PHE A 141 -4.40 -19.22 5.62
C PHE A 141 -3.34 -18.75 6.61
N TRP A 142 -3.29 -19.38 7.78
CA TRP A 142 -2.37 -19.02 8.85
C TRP A 142 -0.93 -19.44 8.53
N GLU A 143 -0.75 -20.59 7.89
CA GLU A 143 0.58 -21.06 7.45
C GLU A 143 1.24 -20.12 6.43
N SER A 144 0.43 -19.32 5.73
CA SER A 144 0.95 -18.32 4.79
C SER A 144 1.32 -16.99 5.42
N VAL A 145 0.98 -16.77 6.70
CA VAL A 145 1.34 -15.54 7.44
C VAL A 145 2.71 -15.74 8.06
N VAL A 146 3.76 -15.38 7.32
CA VAL A 146 5.16 -15.60 7.70
C VAL A 146 5.79 -14.35 8.33
N ASN A 147 5.31 -13.17 7.94
CA ASN A 147 5.83 -11.87 8.36
C ASN A 147 4.74 -10.78 8.23
N LEU A 148 5.08 -9.55 8.61
CA LEU A 148 4.16 -8.40 8.53
C LEU A 148 3.60 -8.18 7.10
N GLU A 149 4.42 -8.35 6.06
CA GLU A 149 4.01 -8.14 4.67
C GLU A 149 2.96 -9.16 4.23
N THR A 150 3.21 -10.45 4.48
CA THR A 150 2.24 -11.53 4.17
C THR A 150 0.97 -11.41 5.01
N ALA A 151 1.07 -10.98 6.28
CA ALA A 151 -0.08 -10.71 7.13
C ALA A 151 -0.96 -9.59 6.54
N LEU A 152 -0.33 -8.46 6.19
CA LEU A 152 -1.03 -7.33 5.60
C LEU A 152 -1.59 -7.69 4.22
N ALA A 153 -0.89 -8.45 3.38
CA ALA A 153 -1.40 -8.94 2.10
C ALA A 153 -2.67 -9.82 2.27
N ARG A 154 -2.84 -10.49 3.41
CA ARG A 154 -4.05 -11.25 3.72
C ARG A 154 -5.21 -10.38 4.19
N LEU A 155 -4.91 -9.27 4.85
CA LEU A 155 -5.89 -8.28 5.28
C LEU A 155 -6.28 -7.33 4.15
N ILE A 156 -5.31 -7.04 3.27
CA ILE A 156 -5.32 -6.02 2.24
C ILE A 156 -4.64 -6.64 1.01
N PRO A 157 -5.40 -7.38 0.17
CA PRO A 157 -4.86 -7.99 -1.04
C PRO A 157 -4.23 -6.96 -1.99
N ASP A 158 -4.81 -5.75 -2.04
CA ASP A 158 -4.45 -4.70 -2.99
C ASP A 158 -3.76 -3.52 -2.30
N PHE A 159 -2.62 -3.78 -1.65
CA PHE A 159 -1.87 -2.77 -0.88
C PHE A 159 -1.52 -1.52 -1.71
N GLU A 160 -1.07 -1.71 -2.96
CA GLU A 160 -0.75 -0.58 -3.83
C GLU A 160 -2.00 0.24 -4.19
N ASP A 161 -3.15 -0.40 -4.40
CA ASP A 161 -4.39 0.30 -4.72
C ASP A 161 -4.91 1.06 -3.49
N LEU A 162 -4.69 0.50 -2.31
CA LEU A 162 -4.94 1.18 -1.05
C LEU A 162 -4.01 2.39 -0.87
N LEU A 163 -2.75 2.29 -1.27
CA LEU A 163 -1.83 3.44 -1.31
C LEU A 163 -2.29 4.50 -2.32
N LEU A 164 -2.75 4.09 -3.51
CA LEU A 164 -3.32 5.02 -4.49
C LEU A 164 -4.56 5.75 -3.94
N ARG A 165 -5.44 5.06 -3.21
CA ARG A 165 -6.58 5.67 -2.51
C ARG A 165 -6.14 6.63 -1.40
N LEU A 166 -5.15 6.22 -0.60
CA LEU A 166 -4.56 7.07 0.43
C LEU A 166 -4.00 8.34 -0.18
N LEU A 167 -3.29 8.27 -1.30
CA LEU A 167 -2.79 9.46 -1.99
C LEU A 167 -3.92 10.26 -2.64
N ALA A 168 -5.00 9.64 -3.09
CA ALA A 168 -6.12 10.38 -3.65
C ALA A 168 -6.89 11.20 -2.60
N VAL A 169 -7.17 10.60 -1.44
CA VAL A 169 -7.95 11.18 -0.32
C VAL A 169 -7.36 10.75 1.05
N PRO A 170 -6.24 11.35 1.50
CA PRO A 170 -5.52 10.92 2.70
C PRO A 170 -6.36 10.91 3.97
N GLY A 171 -7.01 12.03 4.30
CA GLY A 171 -7.73 12.17 5.57
C GLY A 171 -8.85 11.15 5.74
N ARG A 172 -9.64 10.91 4.68
CA ARG A 172 -10.72 9.90 4.72
C ARG A 172 -10.16 8.49 4.88
N THR A 173 -9.11 8.17 4.12
CA THR A 173 -8.55 6.81 4.08
C THR A 173 -7.89 6.44 5.41
N VAL A 174 -7.19 7.38 6.06
CA VAL A 174 -6.62 7.16 7.40
C VAL A 174 -7.70 6.91 8.45
N VAL A 175 -8.81 7.67 8.43
CA VAL A 175 -9.96 7.42 9.32
C VAL A 175 -10.55 6.02 9.12
N GLU A 176 -10.63 5.54 7.88
CA GLU A 176 -11.07 4.17 7.58
C GLU A 176 -10.10 3.12 8.16
N PHE A 177 -8.79 3.36 8.11
CA PHE A 177 -7.79 2.47 8.71
C PHE A 177 -7.79 2.51 10.24
N GLU A 178 -8.03 3.68 10.83
CA GLU A 178 -8.18 3.84 12.29
C GLU A 178 -9.42 3.08 12.79
N ALA A 179 -10.54 3.20 12.08
CA ALA A 179 -11.76 2.45 12.41
C ALA A 179 -11.54 0.93 12.37
N GLN A 180 -10.68 0.47 11.45
CA GLN A 180 -10.30 -0.94 11.33
C GLN A 180 -9.13 -1.34 12.26
N LYS A 181 -8.55 -0.39 13.01
CA LYS A 181 -7.39 -0.58 13.88
C LYS A 181 -6.14 -1.13 13.15
N ILE A 182 -5.99 -0.81 11.88
CA ILE A 182 -4.86 -1.24 11.02
C ILE A 182 -3.96 -0.10 10.55
N ALA A 183 -4.28 1.16 10.91
CA ALA A 183 -3.53 2.35 10.48
C ALA A 183 -2.03 2.25 10.79
N GLY A 184 -1.65 1.99 12.04
CA GLY A 184 -0.23 1.90 12.44
C GLY A 184 0.57 0.89 11.61
N PRO A 185 0.18 -0.39 11.58
CA PRO A 185 0.87 -1.41 10.78
C PRO A 185 0.96 -1.09 9.27
N ILE A 186 -0.08 -0.50 8.67
CA ILE A 186 -0.06 -0.07 7.27
C ILE A 186 0.98 1.03 7.05
N LEU A 187 0.97 2.05 7.91
CA LEU A 187 1.88 3.18 7.81
C LEU A 187 3.35 2.78 8.03
N GLU A 188 3.61 1.85 8.95
CA GLU A 188 4.93 1.24 9.14
C GLU A 188 5.39 0.45 7.91
N LEU A 189 4.46 -0.27 7.24
CA LEU A 189 4.77 -0.96 6.00
C LEU A 189 5.14 0.04 4.88
N PHE A 190 4.45 1.18 4.77
CA PHE A 190 4.84 2.23 3.81
C PHE A 190 6.27 2.72 4.05
N GLN A 191 6.63 3.00 5.31
CA GLN A 191 7.98 3.42 5.65
C GLN A 191 9.02 2.35 5.29
N ARG A 192 8.73 1.07 5.54
CA ARG A 192 9.63 -0.03 5.18
C ARG A 192 9.77 -0.21 3.67
N GLN A 193 8.71 0.02 2.91
CA GLN A 193 8.72 -0.22 1.46
C GLN A 193 9.35 0.94 0.68
N PHE A 194 9.11 2.19 1.11
CA PHE A 194 9.47 3.40 0.36
C PHE A 194 10.48 4.30 1.09
N GLY A 195 10.79 4.03 2.36
CA GLY A 195 11.72 4.83 3.15
C GLY A 195 11.16 6.18 3.63
N VAL A 196 9.84 6.39 3.57
CA VAL A 196 9.19 7.64 3.96
C VAL A 196 8.52 7.50 5.32
N GLU A 197 8.85 8.39 6.25
CA GLU A 197 8.25 8.40 7.59
C GLU A 197 6.72 8.56 7.52
N PRO A 198 5.98 7.89 8.42
CA PRO A 198 4.52 7.94 8.45
C PRO A 198 3.98 9.35 8.76
N PRO A 199 2.73 9.68 8.38
CA PRO A 199 2.11 10.96 8.70
C PRO A 199 1.96 11.15 10.21
N ALA A 200 2.22 12.36 10.69
CA ALA A 200 1.70 12.79 11.99
C ALA A 200 0.18 12.96 11.91
N ARG A 201 -0.50 12.82 13.06
CA ARG A 201 -1.96 12.91 13.12
C ARG A 201 -2.44 14.30 12.70
N GLY A 202 -3.31 14.36 11.69
CA GLY A 202 -3.81 15.60 11.11
C GLY A 202 -2.93 16.20 10.01
N GLU A 203 -1.80 15.55 9.67
CA GLU A 203 -0.87 15.98 8.62
C GLU A 203 -0.88 15.03 7.40
N GLU A 204 -1.97 14.30 7.20
CA GLU A 204 -2.06 13.25 6.17
C GLU A 204 -1.92 13.82 4.74
N GLU A 205 -2.45 15.03 4.50
CA GLU A 205 -2.30 15.72 3.21
C GLU A 205 -0.85 16.15 2.96
N ALA A 206 -0.22 16.78 3.95
CA ALA A 206 1.17 17.22 3.86
C ALA A 206 2.12 16.03 3.68
N TRP A 207 1.82 14.90 4.32
CA TRP A 207 2.53 13.64 4.12
C TRP A 207 2.35 13.11 2.69
N ALA A 208 1.13 13.11 2.15
CA ALA A 208 0.89 12.63 0.78
C ALA A 208 1.61 13.49 -0.27
N ASP A 209 1.68 14.81 -0.05
CA ASP A 209 2.46 15.73 -0.90
C ASP A 209 3.96 15.47 -0.80
N ARG A 210 4.49 15.29 0.42
CA ARG A 210 5.90 14.88 0.64
C ARG A 210 6.23 13.53 0.00
N PHE A 211 5.34 12.55 0.12
CA PHE A 211 5.50 11.24 -0.48
C PHE A 211 5.54 11.36 -2.01
N THR A 212 4.59 12.08 -2.59
CA THR A 212 4.55 12.36 -4.04
C THR A 212 5.83 13.05 -4.51
N ALA A 213 6.30 14.06 -3.77
CA ALA A 213 7.56 14.73 -4.07
C ALA A 213 8.76 13.79 -4.04
N THR A 214 8.81 12.91 -3.03
CA THR A 214 9.89 11.91 -2.91
C THR A 214 9.92 10.99 -4.13
N LEU A 215 8.76 10.51 -4.59
CA LEU A 215 8.67 9.67 -5.79
C LEU A 215 9.17 10.41 -7.03
N CYS A 216 8.71 11.65 -7.25
CA CYS A 216 9.11 12.45 -8.40
C CYS A 216 10.60 12.83 -8.36
N LEU A 217 11.16 13.12 -7.18
CA LEU A 217 12.59 13.44 -7.03
C LEU A 217 13.47 12.24 -7.31
N VAL A 218 13.09 11.03 -6.85
CA VAL A 218 13.80 9.79 -7.18
C VAL A 218 13.78 9.54 -8.68
N ASP A 219 12.63 9.72 -9.32
CA ASP A 219 12.47 9.54 -10.77
C ASP A 219 13.40 10.48 -11.57
N VAL A 220 13.40 11.78 -11.26
CA VAL A 220 14.28 12.76 -11.91
C VAL A 220 15.75 12.48 -11.64
N TYR A 221 16.11 12.14 -10.41
CA TYR A 221 17.49 11.85 -10.04
C TYR A 221 18.04 10.64 -10.80
N LEU A 222 17.23 9.59 -10.97
CA LEU A 222 17.59 8.42 -11.74
C LEU A 222 17.61 8.70 -13.25
N ALA A 223 16.64 9.46 -13.76
CA ALA A 223 16.57 9.82 -15.18
C ALA A 223 17.75 10.71 -15.63
N ALA A 224 18.34 11.49 -14.73
CA ALA A 224 19.52 12.31 -14.98
C ALA A 224 20.86 11.58 -14.73
N ASP A 225 20.85 10.25 -14.57
CA ASP A 225 22.02 9.40 -14.26
C ASP A 225 22.76 9.77 -12.95
N LYS A 226 22.00 10.04 -11.89
CA LYS A 226 22.50 10.24 -10.51
C LYS A 226 23.61 11.30 -10.38
N PRO A 227 23.39 12.53 -10.89
CA PRO A 227 24.43 13.53 -10.97
C PRO A 227 24.77 14.10 -9.60
N ASP A 228 26.06 14.45 -9.42
CA ASP A 228 26.51 14.91 -8.11
C ASP A 228 25.94 16.26 -7.68
N SER A 229 25.58 17.07 -8.67
CA SER A 229 25.02 18.42 -8.56
C SER A 229 23.53 18.46 -8.21
N PHE A 230 22.87 17.31 -7.98
CA PHE A 230 21.43 17.29 -7.74
C PHE A 230 21.05 18.04 -6.44
N PRO A 231 20.16 19.06 -6.51
CA PRO A 231 19.91 19.99 -5.40
C PRO A 231 19.20 19.37 -4.19
N PHE A 232 18.49 18.26 -4.36
CA PHE A 232 17.65 17.66 -3.31
C PHE A 232 18.12 16.28 -2.86
N LYS A 233 19.42 15.96 -2.99
CA LYS A 233 19.97 14.66 -2.56
C LYS A 233 19.62 14.28 -1.11
N GLY A 234 19.55 15.26 -0.21
CA GLY A 234 19.25 15.04 1.21
C GLY A 234 17.80 14.61 1.50
N VAL A 235 16.89 14.74 0.53
CA VAL A 235 15.47 14.36 0.65
C VAL A 235 15.21 12.97 0.06
N LEU A 236 16.17 12.41 -0.69
CA LEU A 236 16.01 11.10 -1.32
C LEU A 236 16.04 9.98 -0.27
N PRO A 237 15.21 8.94 -0.42
CA PRO A 237 15.25 7.77 0.44
C PRO A 237 16.52 6.94 0.16
N ALA A 238 16.81 5.98 1.03
CA ALA A 238 17.93 5.07 0.85
C ALA A 238 17.84 4.33 -0.51
N PRO A 239 18.99 4.03 -1.17
CA PRO A 239 19.01 3.45 -2.52
C PRO A 239 18.20 2.16 -2.69
N VAL A 240 18.02 1.38 -1.63
CA VAL A 240 17.22 0.15 -1.61
C VAL A 240 15.75 0.37 -1.99
N HIS A 241 15.24 1.60 -1.87
CA HIS A 241 13.84 1.93 -2.16
C HIS A 241 13.61 2.47 -3.58
N TRP A 242 14.67 2.86 -4.31
CA TRP A 242 14.53 3.65 -5.55
C TRP A 242 13.72 2.95 -6.64
N ASP A 243 14.01 1.66 -6.91
CA ASP A 243 13.29 0.90 -7.94
C ASP A 243 11.80 0.79 -7.64
N ARG A 244 11.44 0.59 -6.36
CA ARG A 244 10.05 0.50 -5.93
C ARG A 244 9.34 1.84 -6.06
N CYS A 245 10.00 2.96 -5.71
CA CYS A 245 9.47 4.30 -5.91
C CYS A 245 9.12 4.56 -7.39
N CYS A 246 10.06 4.29 -8.31
CA CYS A 246 9.84 4.49 -9.74
C CYS A 246 8.75 3.57 -10.31
N ASN A 247 8.73 2.29 -9.92
CA ASN A 247 7.71 1.35 -10.39
C ASN A 247 6.32 1.75 -9.91
N PHE A 248 6.17 2.15 -8.65
CA PHE A 248 4.92 2.65 -8.11
C PHE A 248 4.46 3.94 -8.81
N LEU A 249 5.37 4.89 -9.03
CA LEU A 249 5.07 6.14 -9.73
C LEU A 249 4.56 5.87 -11.17
N ARG A 250 5.23 5.00 -11.91
CA ARG A 250 4.79 4.60 -13.27
C ARG A 250 3.42 3.91 -13.25
N LYS A 251 3.14 3.09 -12.22
CA LYS A 251 1.81 2.49 -12.03
C LYS A 251 0.77 3.58 -11.81
N TRP A 252 1.01 4.49 -10.88
CA TRP A 252 0.09 5.58 -10.55
C TRP A 252 -0.22 6.47 -11.77
N GLN A 253 0.80 6.84 -12.54
CA GLN A 253 0.67 7.64 -13.78
C GLN A 253 -0.08 6.93 -14.91
N ARG A 254 -0.27 5.60 -14.83
CA ARG A 254 -1.00 4.80 -15.83
C ARG A 254 -2.37 4.35 -15.33
N ASP A 255 -2.68 4.59 -14.06
CA ASP A 255 -3.93 4.18 -13.46
C ASP A 255 -5.06 5.16 -13.85
N GLU A 256 -6.02 4.69 -14.64
CA GLU A 256 -7.11 5.54 -15.14
C GLU A 256 -8.01 6.11 -14.02
N MET A 257 -8.07 5.45 -12.86
CA MET A 257 -8.87 5.92 -11.73
C MET A 257 -8.11 6.97 -10.90
N PHE A 258 -6.79 6.87 -10.82
CA PHE A 258 -5.98 7.68 -9.89
C PHE A 258 -5.02 8.69 -10.55
N LYS A 259 -4.86 8.68 -11.89
CA LYS A 259 -3.96 9.60 -12.59
C LYS A 259 -4.30 11.08 -12.37
N GLU A 260 -5.57 11.45 -12.28
CA GLU A 260 -5.96 12.85 -12.00
C GLU A 260 -5.53 13.28 -10.59
N ALA A 261 -5.57 12.36 -9.62
CA ALA A 261 -5.07 12.63 -8.28
C ALA A 261 -3.55 12.85 -8.28
N PHE A 262 -2.81 12.06 -9.06
CA PHE A 262 -1.39 12.33 -9.30
C PHE A 262 -1.19 13.72 -9.92
N ALA A 263 -1.90 14.06 -11.01
CA ALA A 263 -1.75 15.33 -11.71
C ALA A 263 -1.95 16.53 -10.77
N ARG A 264 -3.01 16.46 -9.94
CA ARG A 264 -3.34 17.49 -8.95
C ARG A 264 -2.23 17.66 -7.91
N ARG A 265 -1.72 16.56 -7.34
CA ARG A 265 -0.64 16.64 -6.35
C ARG A 265 0.67 17.08 -6.96
N ALA A 266 1.06 16.49 -8.09
CA ALA A 266 2.28 16.86 -8.81
C ALA A 266 2.31 18.36 -9.12
N LYS A 267 1.18 18.95 -9.56
CA LYS A 267 1.05 20.40 -9.76
C LYS A 267 1.16 21.21 -8.46
N ALA A 268 0.62 20.70 -7.35
CA ALA A 268 0.70 21.38 -6.05
C ALA A 268 2.14 21.45 -5.50
N ILE A 269 2.93 20.39 -5.74
CA ILE A 269 4.33 20.33 -5.30
C ILE A 269 5.31 20.94 -6.30
N ASP A 270 4.93 21.10 -7.58
CA ASP A 270 5.80 21.58 -8.66
C ASP A 270 6.46 22.94 -8.33
N GLY A 271 5.73 23.83 -7.68
CA GLY A 271 6.25 25.14 -7.25
C GLY A 271 7.21 25.10 -6.06
N GLN A 272 7.24 24.00 -5.30
CA GLN A 272 8.09 23.85 -4.11
C GLN A 272 9.50 23.38 -4.47
N TYR A 273 9.65 22.67 -5.61
CA TYR A 273 10.91 22.08 -6.06
C TYR A 273 11.34 22.71 -7.37
N ALA A 274 12.07 23.83 -7.30
CA ALA A 274 12.54 24.59 -8.47
C ALA A 274 13.68 23.85 -9.21
N LEU A 275 13.34 22.80 -9.94
CA LEU A 275 14.28 21.97 -10.70
C LEU A 275 14.60 22.53 -12.09
N ALA A 276 13.76 23.42 -12.63
CA ALA A 276 13.90 23.96 -13.99
C ALA A 276 15.32 24.51 -14.27
N GLY A 277 15.82 25.43 -13.43
CA GLY A 277 17.14 26.03 -13.62
C GLY A 277 18.30 25.04 -13.45
N TRP A 278 18.11 23.97 -12.67
CA TRP A 278 19.10 22.91 -12.55
C TRP A 278 19.14 22.05 -13.82
N VAL A 279 17.98 21.70 -14.39
CA VAL A 279 17.87 20.89 -15.62
C VAL A 279 18.48 21.61 -16.82
N GLN A 280 18.27 22.91 -16.97
CA GLN A 280 18.88 23.71 -18.06
C GLN A 280 20.41 23.71 -18.01
N GLY A 281 21.00 23.48 -16.83
CA GLY A 281 22.45 23.40 -16.64
C GLY A 281 23.04 22.00 -16.92
N LEU A 282 22.22 21.00 -17.22
CA LEU A 282 22.69 19.64 -17.45
C LEU A 282 23.15 19.44 -18.91
N PRO A 283 24.24 18.68 -19.14
CA PRO A 283 24.67 18.33 -20.49
C PRO A 283 23.67 17.39 -21.18
N HIS A 284 22.99 16.55 -20.40
CA HIS A 284 21.94 15.64 -20.84
C HIS A 284 20.74 15.79 -19.90
N PRO A 285 19.68 16.51 -20.31
CA PRO A 285 18.47 16.59 -19.50
C PRO A 285 17.80 15.20 -19.38
N PRO A 286 17.04 14.96 -18.31
CA PRO A 286 16.36 13.68 -18.10
C PRO A 286 15.37 13.39 -19.24
N GLU A 287 15.31 12.14 -19.69
CA GLU A 287 14.49 11.68 -20.82
C GLU A 287 12.98 11.88 -20.64
N SER A 288 12.51 11.90 -19.40
CA SER A 288 11.17 12.29 -19.01
C SER A 288 11.14 12.56 -17.50
N SER A 289 10.15 13.33 -17.06
CA SER A 289 10.00 13.71 -15.66
C SER A 289 8.55 13.72 -15.22
N ALA A 290 8.33 13.29 -13.98
CA ALA A 290 7.08 13.45 -13.26
C ALA A 290 6.80 14.90 -12.84
N PHE A 291 7.82 15.77 -12.75
CA PHE A 291 7.67 17.20 -12.48
C PHE A 291 7.35 17.98 -13.76
N LEU A 292 6.35 18.85 -13.68
CA LEU A 292 5.89 19.63 -14.82
C LEU A 292 6.86 20.77 -15.16
N ASN A 293 7.51 21.36 -14.16
CA ASN A 293 8.51 22.42 -14.36
C ASN A 293 9.76 21.92 -15.11
N VAL A 294 10.17 20.67 -14.89
CA VAL A 294 11.28 20.02 -15.61
C VAL A 294 10.92 19.81 -17.07
N GLU A 295 9.74 19.24 -17.34
CA GLU A 295 9.27 19.03 -18.71
C GLU A 295 9.07 20.34 -19.49
N ARG A 296 8.64 21.41 -18.80
CA ARG A 296 8.51 22.74 -19.40
C ARG A 296 9.86 23.33 -19.76
N ALA A 297 10.86 23.22 -18.87
CA ALA A 297 12.21 23.69 -19.16
C ALA A 297 12.80 22.95 -20.37
N ALA A 298 12.69 21.62 -20.41
CA ALA A 298 13.13 20.82 -21.56
C ALA A 298 12.40 21.20 -22.87
N TRP A 299 11.10 21.52 -22.78
CA TRP A 299 10.31 21.96 -23.93
C TRP A 299 10.75 23.34 -24.42
N ASP A 300 10.94 24.29 -23.51
CA ASP A 300 11.35 25.65 -23.86
C ASP A 300 12.74 25.65 -24.50
N ASP A 301 13.69 24.86 -23.99
CA ASP A 301 15.04 24.70 -24.57
C ASP A 301 14.98 24.15 -26.01
N VAL A 302 14.17 23.11 -26.26
CA VAL A 302 13.98 22.55 -27.61
C VAL A 302 13.26 23.53 -28.53
N ARG A 303 12.27 24.27 -28.01
CA ARG A 303 11.56 25.29 -28.81
C ARG A 303 12.52 26.39 -29.26
N GLU A 304 13.34 26.91 -28.36
CA GLU A 304 14.34 27.93 -28.70
C GLU A 304 15.36 27.43 -29.73
N GLU A 305 15.81 26.18 -29.62
CA GLU A 305 16.69 25.56 -30.61
C GLU A 305 16.02 25.45 -31.98
N LEU A 306 14.74 25.05 -32.04
CA LEU A 306 13.97 24.96 -33.28
C LEU A 306 13.69 26.35 -33.90
N ASP A 307 13.39 27.35 -33.09
CA ASP A 307 13.15 28.73 -33.55
C ASP A 307 14.42 29.38 -34.14
N ALA A 308 15.60 28.92 -33.73
CA ALA A 308 16.89 29.37 -34.26
C ALA A 308 17.25 28.75 -35.62
N ILE A 309 16.51 27.74 -36.09
CA ILE A 309 16.82 27.03 -37.34
C ILE A 309 16.42 27.88 -38.55
N ALA A 310 17.42 28.23 -39.36
CA ALA A 310 17.21 29.07 -40.55
C ALA A 310 17.07 28.25 -41.85
N ASP A 311 17.53 26.99 -41.88
CA ASP A 311 17.57 26.18 -43.09
C ASP A 311 17.00 24.76 -42.92
N LYS A 312 16.60 24.15 -44.04
CA LYS A 312 15.99 22.82 -44.09
C LYS A 312 16.97 21.72 -43.61
N SER A 313 18.24 21.82 -43.99
CA SER A 313 19.27 20.82 -43.63
C SER A 313 19.49 20.73 -42.13
N GLN A 314 19.53 21.87 -41.45
CA GLN A 314 19.64 21.99 -40.00
C GLN A 314 18.39 21.43 -39.32
N ALA A 315 17.18 21.74 -39.84
CA ALA A 315 15.94 21.18 -39.33
C ALA A 315 15.94 19.64 -39.34
N VAL A 316 16.36 19.04 -40.45
CA VAL A 316 16.48 17.57 -40.57
C VAL A 316 17.55 17.03 -39.62
N ALA A 317 18.72 17.68 -39.54
CA ALA A 317 19.81 17.25 -38.67
C ALA A 317 19.41 17.24 -37.18
N VAL A 318 18.76 18.31 -36.71
CA VAL A 318 18.24 18.41 -35.33
C VAL A 318 17.17 17.35 -35.08
N CYS A 319 16.22 17.19 -36.01
CA CYS A 319 15.17 16.17 -35.93
C CYS A 319 15.75 14.75 -35.83
N ARG A 320 16.79 14.42 -36.61
CA ARG A 320 17.46 13.11 -36.55
C ARG A 320 18.23 12.93 -35.24
N ALA A 321 18.98 13.95 -34.81
CA ALA A 321 19.79 13.89 -33.59
C ALA A 321 18.94 13.74 -32.32
N LYS A 322 17.77 14.39 -32.26
CA LYS A 322 16.89 14.41 -31.08
C LYS A 322 15.65 13.52 -31.20
N LYS A 323 15.58 12.66 -32.21
CA LYS A 323 14.40 11.81 -32.47
C LYS A 323 13.96 11.01 -31.24
N ASP A 324 14.88 10.30 -30.61
CA ASP A 324 14.57 9.43 -29.47
C ASP A 324 14.19 10.23 -28.23
N PHE A 325 14.89 11.35 -27.98
CA PHE A 325 14.58 12.29 -26.92
C PHE A 325 13.15 12.86 -27.06
N ILE A 326 12.80 13.40 -28.24
CA ILE A 326 11.45 13.92 -28.52
C ILE A 326 10.40 12.81 -28.34
N ARG A 327 10.69 11.59 -28.77
CA ARG A 327 9.78 10.45 -28.65
C ARG A 327 9.55 10.04 -27.20
N GLN A 328 10.60 10.05 -26.37
CA GLN A 328 10.51 9.75 -24.94
C GLN A 328 9.64 10.79 -24.22
N HIS A 329 9.89 12.08 -24.44
CA HIS A 329 9.06 13.16 -23.87
C HIS A 329 7.61 13.13 -24.37
N ALA A 330 7.38 12.82 -25.65
CA ALA A 330 6.03 12.64 -26.19
C ALA A 330 5.27 11.45 -25.56
N GLY A 331 6.00 10.42 -25.14
CA GLY A 331 5.46 9.28 -24.36
C GLY A 331 5.27 9.58 -22.88
N GLY A 332 5.83 10.69 -22.38
CA GLY A 332 5.77 11.13 -21.00
C GLY A 332 4.35 11.40 -20.51
N TYR A 333 4.17 11.43 -19.18
CA TYR A 333 2.87 11.64 -18.56
C TYR A 333 2.21 12.96 -18.99
N TRP A 334 2.95 14.08 -18.92
CA TRP A 334 2.40 15.41 -19.18
C TRP A 334 2.06 15.67 -20.65
N ALA A 335 2.73 14.99 -21.59
CA ALA A 335 2.37 15.00 -23.00
C ALA A 335 1.08 14.21 -23.26
N ARG A 336 0.94 13.01 -22.66
CA ARG A 336 -0.26 12.16 -22.80
C ARG A 336 -1.52 12.81 -22.20
N GLU A 337 -1.37 13.47 -21.06
CA GLU A 337 -2.48 14.18 -20.40
C GLU A 337 -2.72 15.59 -20.97
N GLY A 338 -2.04 15.96 -22.06
CA GLY A 338 -2.29 17.18 -22.83
C GLY A 338 -1.77 18.48 -22.21
N SER A 339 -1.10 18.44 -21.05
CA SER A 339 -0.48 19.63 -20.44
C SER A 339 0.71 20.16 -21.26
N LEU A 340 1.37 19.28 -22.02
CA LEU A 340 2.44 19.61 -22.97
C LEU A 340 2.22 18.87 -24.30
N ALA A 341 1.07 19.12 -24.94
CA ALA A 341 0.72 18.51 -26.22
C ALA A 341 1.71 18.83 -27.37
N GLY A 342 2.53 19.87 -27.20
CA GLY A 342 3.62 20.23 -28.11
C GLY A 342 4.59 19.08 -28.39
N TRP A 343 4.92 18.27 -27.38
CA TRP A 343 5.79 17.11 -27.56
C TRP A 343 5.21 16.08 -28.54
N ALA A 344 3.92 15.76 -28.41
CA ALA A 344 3.25 14.83 -29.30
C ALA A 344 3.17 15.35 -30.74
N ALA A 345 2.97 16.65 -30.92
CA ALA A 345 3.01 17.30 -32.23
C ALA A 345 4.42 17.26 -32.83
N LEU A 346 5.44 17.60 -32.04
CA LEU A 346 6.84 17.62 -32.48
C LEU A 346 7.34 16.22 -32.86
N ALA A 347 6.95 15.18 -32.13
CA ALA A 347 7.30 13.79 -32.47
C ALA A 347 6.75 13.41 -33.86
N ARG A 348 5.49 13.74 -34.15
CA ARG A 348 4.88 13.49 -35.48
C ARG A 348 5.56 14.30 -36.57
N MET A 349 5.86 15.58 -36.31
CA MET A 349 6.58 16.43 -37.27
C MET A 349 7.97 15.88 -37.58
N THR A 350 8.69 15.42 -36.55
CA THR A 350 10.02 14.80 -36.69
C THR A 350 9.98 13.59 -37.61
N GLU A 351 8.98 12.70 -37.44
CA GLU A 351 8.80 11.55 -38.33
C GLU A 351 8.54 11.96 -39.78
N VAL A 352 7.70 12.96 -40.01
CA VAL A 352 7.36 13.47 -41.35
C VAL A 352 8.57 14.12 -42.02
N VAL A 353 9.31 14.97 -41.30
CA VAL A 353 10.49 15.68 -41.82
C VAL A 353 11.59 14.69 -42.21
N ILE A 354 11.87 13.71 -41.35
CA ILE A 354 12.86 12.67 -41.63
C ILE A 354 12.41 11.80 -42.81
N GLY A 355 11.17 11.33 -42.81
CA GLY A 355 10.66 10.47 -43.89
C GLY A 355 10.58 11.18 -45.25
N ALA A 356 10.25 12.47 -45.26
CA ALA A 356 10.27 13.27 -46.49
C ALA A 356 11.69 13.48 -47.02
N ASP A 357 12.68 13.67 -46.14
CA ASP A 357 14.08 13.78 -46.52
C ASP A 357 14.64 12.46 -47.07
N ASP A 358 14.35 11.34 -46.40
CA ASP A 358 14.71 10.00 -46.88
C ASP A 358 14.09 9.73 -48.27
N ALA A 359 12.79 10.01 -48.45
CA ALA A 359 12.12 9.83 -49.74
C ALA A 359 12.72 10.72 -50.85
N LEU A 360 13.08 11.97 -50.54
CA LEU A 360 13.74 12.86 -51.49
C LEU A 360 15.15 12.38 -51.86
N ALA A 361 15.86 11.75 -50.94
CA ALA A 361 17.18 11.18 -51.17
C ALA A 361 17.12 9.91 -52.05
N GLU A 362 16.00 9.17 -52.04
CA GLU A 362 15.78 7.99 -52.88
C GLU A 362 15.33 8.35 -54.31
N LEU A 363 14.73 9.53 -54.55
CA LEU A 363 14.24 9.95 -55.88
C LEU A 363 15.28 9.88 -57.02
N PRO A 364 16.57 10.18 -56.83
CA PRO A 364 17.59 10.05 -57.88
C PRO A 364 17.87 8.60 -58.31
N ASP A 365 17.60 7.62 -57.45
CA ASP A 365 17.82 6.20 -57.72
C ASP A 365 16.67 5.57 -58.51
N TYR A 366 15.54 6.26 -58.61
CA TYR A 366 14.44 5.88 -59.50
C TYR A 366 14.68 6.44 -60.91
N LEU A 367 14.70 5.56 -61.90
CA LEU A 367 14.70 5.97 -63.31
C LEU A 367 13.47 6.84 -63.58
N THR A 368 13.70 8.13 -63.80
CA THR A 368 12.65 9.02 -64.29
C THR A 368 12.13 8.53 -65.64
N ALA A 369 10.87 8.81 -65.97
CA ALA A 369 10.28 8.41 -67.26
C ALA A 369 11.14 8.85 -68.47
N GLN A 370 11.87 9.98 -68.35
CA GLN A 370 12.84 10.43 -69.35
C GLN A 370 14.09 9.53 -69.45
N ALA A 371 14.59 8.99 -68.33
CA ALA A 371 15.70 8.05 -68.33
C ALA A 371 15.33 6.65 -68.87
N LEU A 372 14.05 6.28 -68.81
CA LEU A 372 13.50 5.06 -69.42
C LEU A 372 13.21 5.20 -70.93
N ILE A 373 12.89 6.41 -71.41
CA ILE A 373 12.61 6.69 -72.83
C ILE A 373 13.90 6.93 -73.65
N GLY A 374 15.03 7.20 -72.98
CA GLY A 374 16.34 7.42 -73.61
C GLY A 374 17.25 6.18 -73.73
N ARG A 375 16.78 5.01 -73.31
CA ARG A 375 17.39 3.69 -73.61
C ARG A 375 16.63 3.05 -74.75
#